data_AF-A0A257YPZ4-F1
#
_entry.id   AF-A0A257YPZ4-F1
#
_cell.length_a   1.000
_cell.length_b   1.000
_cell.length_c   1.000
_cell.angle_alpha   90.00
_cell.angle_beta   90.00
_cell.angle_gamma   90.00
#
_symmetry.space_group_name_H-M   'P 1'
#
loop_
_entity.id
_entity.type
_entity.pdbx_description
1 polymer ?
#
loop_
_entity_poly.entity_id
_entity_poly.type
_entity_poly.pdbx_seq_one_letter_code
_entity_poly.pdbx_strand_id
1 'polypeptide(L)'
;MTDVIRRKIDQARVPLVDGAPGADRGWRLALARAARDTMALDLEVRRMTVTRASLTEVMETAPDRVLVALLDGPEGGLGVLLLSTEVTAALIEMQTLGRLAPQPPAARKPTRIDA
;
A
#
# COMPACT_ATOMS: atom_id res chain seq x y z
N MET A 1 7.99 -24.45 -23.54
CA MET A 1 9.06 -23.72 -22.82
C MET A 1 8.74 -23.80 -21.34
N THR A 2 9.53 -24.55 -20.58
CA THR A 2 9.02 -25.63 -19.72
C THR A 2 9.09 -25.29 -18.22
N ASP A 3 8.09 -25.74 -17.45
CA ASP A 3 7.84 -25.49 -16.01
C ASP A 3 9.05 -25.68 -15.08
N VAL A 4 10.04 -26.43 -15.53
CA VAL A 4 11.32 -26.66 -14.84
C VAL A 4 12.12 -25.36 -14.66
N ILE A 5 12.08 -24.44 -15.63
CA ILE A 5 12.77 -23.14 -15.52
C ILE A 5 12.06 -22.25 -14.50
N ARG A 6 10.71 -22.20 -14.51
CA ARG A 6 9.92 -21.47 -13.50
C ARG A 6 10.22 -21.98 -12.09
N ARG A 7 10.19 -23.30 -11.90
CA ARG A 7 10.46 -23.93 -10.60
C ARG A 7 11.88 -23.63 -10.08
N LYS A 8 12.89 -23.64 -10.96
CA LYS A 8 14.27 -23.27 -10.58
C LYS A 8 14.42 -21.78 -10.24
N ILE A 9 13.69 -20.90 -10.92
CA ILE A 9 13.68 -19.46 -10.62
C ILE A 9 13.03 -19.19 -9.26
N ASP A 10 11.96 -19.90 -8.92
CA ASP A 10 11.28 -19.74 -7.63
C ASP A 10 12.10 -20.29 -6.46
N GLN A 11 12.84 -21.39 -6.67
CA GLN A 11 13.70 -21.97 -5.63
C GLN A 11 15.00 -21.19 -5.35
N ALA A 12 15.48 -20.39 -6.31
CA ALA A 12 16.74 -19.64 -6.16
C ALA A 12 16.58 -18.27 -5.49
N ARG A 13 15.38 -17.90 -5.04
CA ARG A 13 15.07 -16.53 -4.64
C ARG A 13 15.19 -16.30 -3.14
N VAL A 14 16.17 -15.48 -2.78
CA VAL A 14 16.41 -14.98 -1.41
C VAL A 14 15.15 -14.29 -0.87
N PRO A 15 14.67 -14.62 0.34
CA PRO A 15 13.57 -13.91 0.99
C PRO A 15 13.97 -12.45 1.24
N LEU A 16 13.09 -11.50 0.89
CA LEU A 16 13.31 -10.10 1.23
C LEU A 16 13.17 -9.95 2.75
N VAL A 17 14.23 -9.46 3.40
CA VAL A 17 14.27 -9.18 4.85
C VAL A 17 13.83 -7.74 5.10
N ASP A 18 13.02 -7.51 6.14
CA ASP A 18 12.58 -6.17 6.56
C ASP A 18 13.80 -5.32 6.97
N GLY A 19 13.93 -4.12 6.42
CA GLY A 19 15.04 -3.19 6.61
C GLY A 19 16.20 -3.32 5.61
N ALA A 20 16.15 -4.22 4.64
CA ALA A 20 17.19 -4.33 3.61
C ALA A 20 17.20 -3.09 2.68
N PRO A 21 18.29 -2.81 1.94
CA PRO A 21 18.25 -1.85 0.84
C PRO A 21 17.23 -2.34 -0.21
N GLY A 22 16.00 -1.82 -0.17
CA GLY A 22 14.89 -2.32 -0.96
C GLY A 22 13.63 -1.45 -0.87
N ALA A 23 12.55 -1.93 -1.49
CA ALA A 23 11.27 -1.23 -1.56
C ALA A 23 10.72 -0.90 -0.17
N ASP A 24 10.99 -1.76 0.81
CA ASP A 24 10.57 -1.64 2.19
C ASP A 24 11.03 -0.30 2.81
N ARG A 25 12.34 -0.03 2.86
CA ARG A 25 12.85 1.23 3.44
C ARG A 25 12.37 2.44 2.65
N GLY A 26 12.28 2.31 1.32
CA GLY A 26 11.77 3.36 0.44
C GLY A 26 10.32 3.73 0.77
N TRP A 27 9.43 2.74 0.90
CA TRP A 27 8.02 2.95 1.20
C TRP A 27 7.79 3.63 2.55
N ARG A 28 8.48 3.18 3.61
CA ARG A 28 8.33 3.82 4.94
C ARG A 28 8.69 5.31 4.89
N LEU A 29 9.81 5.63 4.24
CA LEU A 29 10.28 7.01 4.16
C LEU A 29 9.40 7.86 3.24
N ALA A 30 9.03 7.32 2.08
CA ALA A 30 8.22 8.04 1.09
C ALA A 30 6.82 8.35 1.64
N LEU A 31 6.16 7.38 2.29
CA LEU A 31 4.83 7.59 2.88
C LEU A 31 4.86 8.62 4.02
N ALA A 32 5.84 8.51 4.92
CA ALA A 32 5.98 9.46 6.03
C ALA A 32 6.26 10.89 5.53
N ARG A 33 7.13 11.04 4.52
CA ARG A 33 7.41 12.33 3.89
C ARG A 33 6.19 12.87 3.17
N ALA A 34 5.53 12.07 2.34
CA ALA A 34 4.35 12.50 1.60
C ALA A 34 3.24 12.98 2.54
N ALA A 35 2.93 12.23 3.61
CA ALA A 35 1.92 12.63 4.58
C ALA A 35 2.26 13.95 5.30
N ARG A 36 3.53 14.12 5.69
CA ARG A 36 4.00 15.35 6.33
C ARG A 36 3.96 16.54 5.38
N ASP A 37 4.49 16.38 4.18
CA ASP A 37 4.69 17.48 3.23
C ASP A 37 3.36 17.94 2.61
N THR A 38 2.40 17.03 2.44
CA THR A 38 1.11 17.34 1.80
C THR A 38 -0.02 17.64 2.78
N MET A 39 0.02 17.08 4.00
CA MET A 39 -1.11 17.15 4.94
C MET A 39 -0.69 17.53 6.37
N ALA A 40 0.59 17.84 6.61
CA ALA A 40 1.15 18.05 7.96
C ALA A 40 0.83 16.89 8.94
N LEU A 41 0.72 15.67 8.40
CA LEU A 41 0.35 14.48 9.16
C LEU A 41 1.59 13.64 9.45
N ASP A 42 1.82 13.35 10.73
CA ASP A 42 2.82 12.38 11.15
C ASP A 42 2.33 10.95 10.92
N LEU A 43 2.98 10.25 10.00
CA LEU A 43 2.67 8.87 9.64
C LEU A 43 3.82 7.94 10.02
N GLU A 44 3.51 6.89 10.79
CA GLU A 44 4.45 5.84 11.18
C GLU A 44 4.03 4.48 10.60
N VAL A 45 4.94 3.83 9.87
CA VAL A 45 4.75 2.44 9.43
C VAL A 45 5.26 1.49 10.51
N ARG A 46 4.35 0.95 11.33
CA ARG A 46 4.68 0.06 12.45
C ARG A 46 5.14 -1.33 12.02
N ARG A 47 4.58 -1.84 10.92
CA ARG A 47 4.91 -3.14 10.34
C ARG A 47 4.79 -3.05 8.83
N MET A 48 5.66 -3.78 8.14
CA MET A 48 5.60 -3.94 6.70
C MET A 48 6.11 -5.32 6.34
N THR A 49 5.46 -5.94 5.37
CA THR A 49 5.82 -7.25 4.87
C THR A 49 5.92 -7.17 3.35
N VAL A 50 6.95 -7.80 2.80
CA VAL A 50 7.10 -7.91 1.36
C VAL A 50 6.96 -9.37 0.97
N THR A 51 5.91 -9.68 0.21
CA THR A 51 5.60 -11.02 -0.24
C THR A 51 5.59 -11.05 -1.76
N ARG A 52 5.73 -12.24 -2.33
CA ARG A 52 5.40 -12.49 -3.73
C ARG A 52 4.11 -13.26 -3.74
N ALA A 53 3.13 -12.74 -4.47
CA ALA A 53 1.81 -13.31 -4.60
C ALA A 53 1.34 -13.14 -6.06
N SER A 54 0.54 -14.08 -6.52
CA SER A 54 -0.26 -13.93 -7.73
C SER A 54 -1.31 -12.84 -7.54
N LEU A 55 -1.86 -12.32 -8.65
CA LEU A 55 -2.91 -11.31 -8.57
C LEU A 55 -4.14 -11.81 -7.81
N THR A 56 -4.51 -13.08 -7.98
CA THR A 56 -5.64 -13.69 -7.26
C THR A 56 -5.40 -13.68 -5.75
N GLU A 57 -4.22 -14.12 -5.30
CA GLU A 57 -3.87 -14.10 -3.88
C GLU A 57 -3.87 -12.66 -3.32
N VAL A 58 -3.38 -11.67 -4.08
CA VAL A 58 -3.46 -10.25 -3.67
C VAL A 58 -4.91 -9.81 -3.48
N MET A 59 -5.80 -10.16 -4.41
CA MET A 59 -7.22 -9.80 -4.32
C MET A 59 -7.92 -10.48 -3.13
N GLU A 60 -7.49 -11.68 -2.74
CA GLU A 60 -8.01 -12.39 -1.56
C GLU A 60 -7.50 -11.77 -0.24
N THR A 61 -6.34 -11.12 -0.25
CA THR A 61 -5.80 -10.42 0.94
C THR A 61 -6.32 -9.01 1.12
N ALA A 62 -6.99 -8.44 0.11
CA ALA A 62 -7.48 -7.08 0.15
C ALA A 62 -8.58 -6.93 1.24
N PRO A 63 -8.46 -5.94 2.13
CA PRO A 63 -9.54 -5.62 3.07
C PRO A 63 -10.84 -5.28 2.33
N ASP A 64 -11.97 -5.49 3.01
CA ASP A 64 -13.26 -5.05 2.50
C ASP A 64 -13.26 -3.52 2.31
N ARG A 65 -13.91 -3.06 1.22
CA ARG A 65 -14.17 -1.63 0.97
C ARG A 65 -12.89 -0.78 0.91
N VAL A 66 -11.84 -1.29 0.26
CA VAL A 66 -10.62 -0.52 0.00
C VAL A 66 -10.81 0.52 -1.10
N LEU A 67 -10.09 1.63 -0.99
CA LEU A 67 -9.81 2.50 -2.11
C LEU A 67 -8.71 1.86 -2.97
N VAL A 68 -8.97 1.71 -4.26
CA VAL A 68 -8.04 1.12 -5.22
C VAL A 68 -7.50 2.22 -6.11
N ALA A 69 -6.19 2.43 -6.08
CA ALA A 69 -5.48 3.35 -6.99
C ALA A 69 -4.53 2.56 -7.89
N LEU A 70 -4.50 2.91 -9.18
CA LEU A 70 -3.49 2.42 -10.11
C LEU A 70 -2.27 3.32 -10.06
N LEU A 71 -1.10 2.70 -10.09
CA LEU A 71 0.19 3.40 -10.06
C LEU A 71 0.92 3.15 -11.38
N ASP A 72 1.42 4.21 -11.99
CA ASP A 72 2.29 4.08 -13.15
C ASP A 72 3.71 3.73 -12.70
N GLY A 73 4.27 2.72 -13.35
CA GLY A 73 5.63 2.24 -13.17
C GLY A 73 6.51 2.50 -14.40
N PRO A 74 7.83 2.31 -14.27
CA PRO A 74 8.76 2.39 -15.40
C PRO A 74 8.33 1.46 -16.55
N GLU A 75 8.65 1.87 -17.78
CA GLU A 75 8.43 1.05 -18.99
C GLU A 75 6.95 0.65 -19.20
N GLY A 76 6.01 1.47 -18.71
CA GLY A 76 4.57 1.18 -18.81
C GLY A 76 4.09 0.11 -17.85
N GLY A 77 4.89 -0.23 -16.82
CA GLY A 77 4.45 -1.09 -15.74
C GLY A 77 3.25 -0.49 -14.99
N LEU A 78 2.37 -1.34 -14.48
CA LEU A 78 1.26 -0.94 -13.62
C LEU A 78 1.42 -1.54 -12.23
N GLY A 79 1.21 -0.71 -11.22
CA GLY A 79 1.08 -1.10 -9.83
C GLY A 79 -0.34 -0.85 -9.32
N VAL A 80 -0.64 -1.41 -8.16
CA VAL A 80 -1.90 -1.16 -7.44
C VAL A 80 -1.59 -0.78 -6.01
N LEU A 81 -2.28 0.25 -5.51
CA LEU A 81 -2.32 0.61 -4.10
C LEU A 81 -3.74 0.36 -3.57
N LEU A 82 -3.82 -0.44 -2.50
CA LEU A 82 -5.07 -0.73 -1.80
C LEU A 82 -5.01 -0.04 -0.44
N LEU A 83 -5.85 0.97 -0.23
CA LEU A 83 -5.95 1.69 1.04
C LEU A 83 -7.22 1.26 1.77
N SER A 84 -7.07 0.84 3.03
CA SER A 84 -8.20 0.56 3.92
C SER A 84 -9.11 1.79 4.06
N THR A 85 -10.37 1.55 4.47
CA THR A 85 -11.33 2.64 4.72
C THR A 85 -10.81 3.58 5.83
N GLU A 86 -10.16 3.05 6.86
CA GLU A 86 -9.64 3.79 8.00
C GLU A 86 -8.53 4.75 7.58
N VAL A 87 -7.58 4.26 6.77
CA VAL A 87 -6.50 5.11 6.23
C VAL A 87 -7.07 6.17 5.31
N THR A 88 -7.96 5.79 4.39
CA THR A 88 -8.57 6.73 3.44
C THR A 88 -9.36 7.83 4.17
N ALA A 89 -10.16 7.47 5.17
CA ALA A 89 -10.93 8.42 5.95
C ALA A 89 -10.04 9.36 6.77
N ALA A 90 -8.97 8.86 7.39
CA ALA A 90 -8.02 9.70 8.12
C ALA A 90 -7.33 10.74 7.20
N LEU A 91 -6.95 10.33 5.98
CA LEU A 91 -6.38 11.24 5.00
C LEU A 91 -7.39 12.32 4.55
N ILE A 92 -8.65 11.94 4.32
CA ILE A 92 -9.71 12.89 3.97
C ILE A 92 -9.96 13.87 5.13
N GLU A 93 -10.03 13.37 6.35
CA GLU A 93 -10.29 14.19 7.53
C GLU A 93 -9.16 15.21 7.76
N MET A 94 -7.90 14.79 7.63
CA MET A 94 -6.78 15.73 7.69
C MET A 94 -6.82 16.77 6.57
N GLN A 95 -7.14 16.37 5.34
CA GLN A 95 -7.23 17.32 4.21
C GLN A 95 -8.37 18.32 4.37
N THR A 96 -9.50 17.90 4.94
CA THR A 96 -10.72 18.73 4.98
C THR A 96 -10.89 19.49 6.29
N LEU A 97 -10.44 18.94 7.41
CA LEU A 97 -10.62 19.49 8.75
C LEU A 97 -9.30 19.89 9.44
N GLY A 98 -8.15 19.44 8.93
CA GLY A 98 -6.83 19.70 9.51
C GLY A 98 -6.57 19.00 10.85
N ARG A 99 -7.41 18.03 11.24
CA ARG A 99 -7.28 17.25 12.47
C ARG A 99 -7.98 15.90 12.31
N LEU A 100 -7.58 14.93 13.14
CA LEU A 100 -8.22 13.62 13.24
C LEU A 100 -9.19 13.57 14.41
N ALA A 101 -10.35 12.96 14.20
CA ALA A 101 -11.26 12.62 15.28
C ALA A 101 -10.69 11.47 16.14
N PRO A 102 -10.97 11.46 17.45
CA PRO A 102 -10.55 10.37 18.33
C PRO A 102 -11.38 9.09 18.12
N GLN A 103 -12.56 9.19 17.50
CA GLN A 103 -13.40 8.04 17.19
C GLN A 103 -13.02 7.45 15.83
N PRO A 104 -13.06 6.10 15.70
CA PRO A 104 -12.84 5.47 14.41
C PRO A 104 -13.92 5.89 13.41
N PRO A 105 -13.56 6.06 12.12
CA PRO A 105 -14.50 6.43 11.08
C PRO A 105 -15.54 5.32 10.87
N ALA A 106 -16.76 5.70 10.51
CA ALA A 106 -17.79 4.73 10.18
C ALA A 106 -17.39 3.93 8.92
N ALA A 107 -17.56 2.61 8.97
CA ALA A 107 -17.28 1.75 7.82
C ALA A 107 -18.22 2.11 6.65
N ARG A 108 -17.64 2.67 5.57
CA ARG A 108 -18.37 3.02 4.34
C ARG A 108 -17.59 2.60 3.11
N LYS A 109 -18.28 2.39 1.99
CA LYS A 109 -17.61 2.16 0.71
C LYS A 109 -16.95 3.48 0.24
N PRO A 110 -15.70 3.46 -0.24
CA PRO A 110 -15.11 4.60 -0.93
C PRO A 110 -15.93 4.99 -2.16
N THR A 111 -15.96 6.28 -2.44
CA THR A 111 -16.67 6.94 -3.51
C THR A 111 -15.68 7.57 -4.48
N ARG A 112 -16.14 8.02 -5.65
CA ARG A 112 -15.28 8.69 -6.64
C ARG A 112 -14.59 9.95 -6.09
N ILE A 113 -15.21 10.65 -5.13
CA ILE A 113 -14.64 11.87 -4.53
C ILE A 113 -13.45 11.55 -3.62
N ASP A 114 -13.34 10.30 -3.14
CA ASP A 114 -12.25 9.88 -2.25
C ASP A 114 -10.93 9.61 -3.01
N ALA A 115 -10.93 9.67 -4.36
CA ALA A 115 -9.79 9.35 -5.24
C ALA A 115 -9.15 10.59 -5.86
#